data_AF-A0AAN0JFU6-F1
#
_entry.id   AF-A0AAN0JFU6-F1
#
_cell.length_a   1.000
_cell.length_b   1.000
_cell.length_c   1.000
_cell.angle_alpha   90.00
_cell.angle_beta   90.00
_cell.angle_gamma   90.00
#
_symmetry.space_group_name_H-M   'P 1'
#
loop_
_entity.id
_entity.type
_entity.pdbx_description
1 polymer ?
#
loop_
_entity_poly.entity_id
_entity_poly.type
_entity_poly.pdbx_seq_one_letter_code
_entity_poly.pdbx_strand_id
1 'polypeptide(L)'
;MSLSEKLGPSRAKELAAFLLKVEFPAPTRRIMEPLLEMLVGGQSFDLSQNYLIREPAALLLLIELIPSLSEELQLDLWSTLGAMLHQCLHNISSCHNIGMTEKCLDYLAKTKNPKIANHIGSVLELLSGYSLSVKHLKSILSYLYNGQSDTTWAPHSVLLISLLNNVTINRTPDAFFSFSGGHGSVFALPPVSKWPTQTGFTVSMWIRSEQTYDSQRDYYKPILYWFRSGRGSGYSAHFVGSTLVLETVGKQIKKPQTHPVDHVFHSFQWYMVTVVYTAHRLRSSEVQCYVDGVLSLTAEVTLPLQEEIYDKCFLGGNHVATPDSVFQGQMAALYIWRVPLSRDSIASLYKLGSNYRSQFKFEAEVDMPLTMKEQKLLFDGSLSNSLIISYNAKAVDGQLCLEASPTEGHSSVFAHSPHATMLEGVEPVLTTSIHSALHSLGGIQALFPLFSQLDTEQLVTLKGKTVIDYSLSVKLLSLVFELARNSTTYMYQLVQMSSLIPHLLGKVSPLHLSGDLLSVIFDFLRYLSKSPYSEELIQPLVVQLLFNASLWIRASKKVRVYC
;
A
#
# COMPACT_ATOMS: atom_id res chain seq x y z
N MET A 1 20.69 -26.61 3.62
CA MET A 1 21.43 -25.40 4.01
C MET A 1 21.32 -24.43 2.85
N SER A 2 20.39 -23.48 2.93
CA SER A 2 20.14 -22.50 1.88
C SER A 2 21.36 -21.58 1.71
N LEU A 3 21.48 -20.92 0.55
CA LEU A 3 22.55 -19.95 0.31
C LEU A 3 22.54 -18.85 1.40
N SER A 4 21.35 -18.49 1.90
CA SER A 4 21.15 -17.53 2.99
C SER A 4 21.81 -17.90 4.33
N GLU A 5 21.91 -19.19 4.69
CA GLU A 5 22.64 -19.62 5.90
C GLU A 5 24.17 -19.57 5.70
N LYS A 6 24.63 -19.59 4.44
CA LYS A 6 26.06 -19.55 4.10
C LYS A 6 26.59 -18.15 3.81
N LEU A 7 25.75 -17.23 3.34
CA LEU A 7 26.13 -15.87 2.90
C LEU A 7 25.57 -14.79 3.84
N GLY A 8 26.17 -14.66 5.03
CA GLY A 8 25.96 -13.50 5.90
C GLY A 8 26.67 -12.23 5.39
N PRO A 9 26.40 -11.05 5.96
CA PRO A 9 26.95 -9.76 5.49
C PRO A 9 28.48 -9.72 5.42
N SER A 10 29.17 -10.38 6.37
CA SER A 10 30.64 -10.48 6.38
C SER A 10 31.16 -11.33 5.22
N ARG A 11 30.52 -12.48 4.95
CA ARG A 11 30.90 -13.39 3.86
C ARG A 11 30.56 -12.82 2.49
N ALA A 12 29.48 -12.05 2.37
CA ALA A 12 29.15 -11.32 1.14
C ALA A 12 30.26 -10.32 0.78
N LYS A 13 30.81 -9.59 1.77
CA LYS A 13 31.96 -8.69 1.58
C LYS A 13 33.23 -9.45 1.20
N GLU A 14 33.51 -10.57 1.84
CA GLU A 14 34.68 -11.40 1.51
C GLU A 14 34.60 -11.98 0.09
N LEU A 15 33.42 -12.47 -0.32
CA LEU A 15 33.20 -13.00 -1.66
C LEU A 15 33.24 -11.88 -2.71
N ALA A 16 32.65 -10.71 -2.43
CA ALA A 16 32.77 -9.53 -3.30
C ALA A 16 34.24 -9.12 -3.48
N ALA A 17 35.01 -9.08 -2.39
CA ALA A 17 36.43 -8.79 -2.42
C ALA A 17 37.24 -9.86 -3.17
N PHE A 18 36.85 -11.12 -3.09
CA PHE A 18 37.44 -12.22 -3.85
C PHE A 18 37.15 -12.09 -5.34
N LEU A 19 35.89 -11.86 -5.73
CA LEU A 19 35.50 -11.68 -7.14
C LEU A 19 36.23 -10.50 -7.79
N LEU A 20 36.35 -9.38 -7.06
CA LEU A 20 37.14 -8.22 -7.50
C LEU A 20 38.64 -8.50 -7.62
N LYS A 21 39.17 -9.48 -6.88
CA LYS A 21 40.59 -9.88 -6.94
C LYS A 21 40.89 -10.94 -8.00
N VAL A 22 39.96 -11.85 -8.26
CA VAL A 22 40.20 -13.07 -9.05
C VAL A 22 39.85 -12.91 -10.51
N GLU A 23 38.82 -12.13 -10.87
CA GLU A 23 38.35 -12.14 -12.26
C GLU A 23 38.67 -10.88 -13.09
N PHE A 24 38.64 -9.65 -12.55
CA PHE A 24 38.98 -8.47 -13.38
C PHE A 24 39.44 -7.26 -12.52
N PRO A 25 40.51 -6.53 -12.90
CA PRO A 25 40.86 -5.25 -12.27
C PRO A 25 39.81 -4.14 -12.52
N ALA A 26 38.83 -4.38 -13.40
CA ALA A 26 37.62 -3.56 -13.56
C ALA A 26 36.41 -4.48 -13.85
N PRO A 27 35.42 -4.59 -12.95
CA PRO A 27 34.25 -5.43 -13.17
C PRO A 27 33.44 -4.94 -14.39
N THR A 28 33.21 -5.85 -15.35
CA THR A 28 32.52 -5.57 -16.61
C THR A 28 31.09 -6.12 -16.63
N ARG A 29 30.32 -5.80 -17.68
CA ARG A 29 28.95 -6.32 -17.94
C ARG A 29 28.82 -7.84 -17.78
N ARG A 30 29.91 -8.59 -17.98
CA ARG A 30 29.97 -10.06 -17.81
C ARG A 30 29.71 -10.55 -16.39
N ILE A 31 29.91 -9.72 -15.37
CA ILE A 31 29.61 -10.08 -13.97
C ILE A 31 28.13 -9.86 -13.63
N MET A 32 27.42 -9.00 -14.36
CA MET A 32 26.03 -8.66 -14.06
C MET A 32 25.06 -9.81 -14.32
N GLU A 33 25.22 -10.49 -15.47
CA GLU A 33 24.35 -11.63 -15.84
C GLU A 33 24.38 -12.73 -14.77
N PRO A 34 25.54 -13.29 -14.37
CA PRO A 34 25.58 -14.31 -13.32
C PRO A 34 25.00 -13.85 -11.97
N LEU A 35 25.18 -12.58 -11.61
CA LEU A 35 24.61 -12.03 -10.36
C LEU A 35 23.08 -11.92 -10.42
N LEU A 36 22.54 -11.48 -11.55
CA LEU A 36 21.09 -11.43 -11.79
C LEU A 36 20.50 -12.84 -11.88
N GLU A 37 21.20 -13.78 -12.52
CA GLU A 37 20.80 -15.20 -12.54
C GLU A 37 20.78 -15.80 -11.14
N MET A 38 21.80 -15.51 -10.32
CA MET A 38 21.85 -15.95 -8.93
C MET A 38 20.66 -15.42 -8.12
N LEU A 39 20.25 -14.16 -8.34
CA LEU A 39 19.08 -13.55 -7.68
C LEU A 39 17.78 -14.32 -7.98
N VAL A 40 17.62 -14.80 -9.21
CA VAL A 40 16.42 -15.54 -9.66
C VAL A 40 16.58 -17.06 -9.52
N GLY A 41 17.54 -17.53 -8.72
CA GLY A 41 17.72 -18.95 -8.39
C GLY A 41 18.51 -19.75 -9.43
N GLY A 42 19.45 -19.11 -10.14
CA GLY A 42 20.33 -19.73 -11.12
C GLY A 42 19.70 -19.95 -12.50
N GLN A 43 18.57 -19.30 -12.77
CA GLN A 43 17.89 -19.32 -14.07
C GLN A 43 18.21 -18.05 -14.86
N SER A 44 18.04 -18.08 -16.18
CA SER A 44 18.25 -16.90 -17.03
C SER A 44 17.33 -15.75 -16.60
N PHE A 45 17.92 -14.61 -16.24
CA PHE A 45 17.18 -13.42 -15.84
C PHE A 45 16.45 -12.78 -17.02
N ASP A 46 15.18 -12.44 -16.85
CA ASP A 46 14.39 -11.71 -17.83
C ASP A 46 13.38 -10.82 -17.10
N LEU A 47 13.45 -9.50 -17.34
CA LEU A 47 12.53 -8.52 -16.75
C LEU A 47 11.06 -8.73 -17.11
N SER A 48 10.76 -9.53 -18.13
CA SER A 48 9.38 -9.82 -18.57
C SER A 48 8.87 -11.18 -18.06
N GLN A 49 9.77 -12.15 -17.87
CA GLN A 49 9.38 -13.55 -17.60
C GLN A 49 9.97 -14.10 -16.29
N ASN A 50 11.19 -13.70 -15.93
CA ASN A 50 11.92 -14.26 -14.80
C ASN A 50 12.69 -13.18 -14.02
N TYR A 51 11.95 -12.46 -13.19
CA TYR A 51 12.44 -11.35 -12.36
C TYR A 51 12.13 -11.54 -10.87
N LEU A 52 11.54 -12.68 -10.48
CA LEU A 52 11.21 -12.99 -9.09
C LEU A 52 12.49 -13.31 -8.29
N ILE A 53 12.72 -12.57 -7.22
CA ILE A 53 13.88 -12.75 -6.34
C ILE A 53 13.66 -14.00 -5.49
N ARG A 54 14.38 -15.08 -5.83
CA ARG A 54 14.32 -16.35 -5.10
C ARG A 54 15.44 -16.49 -4.07
N GLU A 55 16.57 -15.82 -4.32
CA GLU A 55 17.73 -15.81 -3.42
C GLU A 55 18.07 -14.38 -2.99
N PRO A 56 17.35 -13.81 -1.99
CA PRO A 56 17.56 -12.43 -1.55
C PRO A 56 18.98 -12.15 -1.02
N ALA A 57 19.67 -13.17 -0.51
CA ALA A 57 21.05 -13.03 -0.03
C ALA A 57 22.03 -12.58 -1.12
N ALA A 58 21.75 -12.89 -2.39
CA ALA A 58 22.55 -12.44 -3.52
C ALA A 58 22.50 -10.91 -3.72
N LEU A 59 21.44 -10.22 -3.25
CA LEU A 59 21.36 -8.76 -3.30
C LEU A 59 22.44 -8.12 -2.45
N LEU A 60 22.79 -8.71 -1.31
CA LEU A 60 23.85 -8.17 -0.43
C LEU A 60 25.19 -8.14 -1.15
N LEU A 61 25.51 -9.20 -1.91
CA LEU A 61 26.67 -9.26 -2.78
C LEU A 61 26.64 -8.17 -3.85
N LEU A 62 25.51 -8.05 -4.54
CA LEU A 62 25.33 -7.09 -5.62
C LEU A 62 25.55 -5.66 -5.11
N ILE A 63 24.92 -5.27 -4.00
CA ILE A 63 25.05 -3.93 -3.39
C ILE A 63 26.50 -3.61 -3.01
N GLU A 64 27.24 -4.57 -2.44
CA GLU A 64 28.64 -4.35 -2.04
C GLU A 64 29.56 -4.23 -3.27
N LEU A 65 29.16 -4.76 -4.43
CA LEU A 65 29.89 -4.67 -5.69
C LEU A 65 29.58 -3.38 -6.49
N ILE A 66 28.35 -2.84 -6.42
CA ILE A 66 27.92 -1.64 -7.16
C ILE A 66 28.95 -0.48 -7.10
N PRO A 67 29.53 -0.08 -5.93
CA PRO A 67 30.46 1.05 -5.88
C PRO A 67 31.71 0.88 -6.74
N SER A 68 32.11 -0.36 -7.02
CA SER A 68 33.30 -0.71 -7.79
C SER A 68 33.05 -0.77 -9.30
N LEU A 69 31.79 -0.65 -9.74
CA LEU A 69 31.39 -0.69 -11.16
C LEU A 69 31.52 0.69 -11.81
N SER A 70 31.60 0.73 -13.14
CA SER A 70 31.49 1.99 -13.90
C SER A 70 30.11 2.65 -13.69
N GLU A 71 30.03 3.98 -13.83
CA GLU A 71 28.78 4.71 -13.61
C GLU A 71 27.63 4.23 -14.51
N GLU A 72 27.94 3.82 -15.75
CA GLU A 72 26.97 3.24 -16.69
C GLU A 72 26.35 1.94 -16.14
N LEU A 73 27.19 1.02 -15.65
CA LEU A 73 26.72 -0.26 -15.09
C LEU A 73 25.97 -0.07 -13.77
N GLN A 74 26.36 0.91 -12.95
CA GLN A 74 25.60 1.27 -11.75
C GLN A 74 24.18 1.74 -12.10
N LEU A 75 24.04 2.58 -13.14
CA LEU A 75 22.73 3.05 -13.62
C LEU A 75 21.88 1.88 -14.13
N ASP A 76 22.47 1.00 -14.95
CA ASP A 76 21.79 -0.18 -15.48
C ASP A 76 21.31 -1.12 -14.36
N LEU A 77 22.12 -1.36 -13.34
CA LEU A 77 21.73 -2.18 -12.20
C LEU A 77 20.62 -1.54 -11.36
N TRP A 78 20.75 -0.27 -10.99
CA TRP A 78 19.73 0.40 -10.18
C TRP A 78 18.40 0.53 -10.93
N SER A 79 18.43 0.77 -12.24
CA SER A 79 17.22 0.78 -13.07
C SER A 79 16.59 -0.61 -13.18
N THR A 80 17.40 -1.66 -13.36
CA THR A 80 16.92 -3.05 -13.39
C THR A 80 16.28 -3.44 -12.05
N LEU A 81 16.94 -3.14 -10.93
CA LEU A 81 16.38 -3.36 -9.59
C LEU A 81 15.09 -2.58 -9.39
N GLY A 82 15.05 -1.31 -9.79
CA GLY A 82 13.83 -0.49 -9.74
C GLY A 82 12.67 -1.12 -10.53
N ALA A 83 12.93 -1.62 -11.73
CA ALA A 83 11.94 -2.32 -12.54
C ALA A 83 11.46 -3.62 -11.88
N MET A 84 12.37 -4.45 -11.35
CA MET A 84 12.05 -5.68 -10.64
C MET A 84 11.14 -5.41 -9.42
N LEU A 85 11.39 -4.32 -8.69
CA LEU A 85 10.62 -3.97 -7.50
C LEU A 85 9.26 -3.37 -7.87
N HIS A 86 9.21 -2.48 -8.84
CA HIS A 86 7.95 -1.88 -9.29
C HIS A 86 6.94 -2.94 -9.77
N GLN A 87 7.45 -4.01 -10.38
CA GLN A 87 6.62 -5.09 -10.88
C GLN A 87 6.19 -6.10 -9.81
N CYS A 88 6.76 -6.15 -8.61
CA CYS A 88 6.48 -7.28 -7.71
C CYS A 88 6.63 -6.93 -6.24
N LEU A 89 5.56 -7.13 -5.47
CA LEU A 89 5.60 -6.88 -4.03
C LEU A 89 6.45 -7.92 -3.30
N HIS A 90 6.49 -9.16 -3.79
CA HIS A 90 7.39 -10.18 -3.25
C HIS A 90 8.85 -9.71 -3.34
N ASN A 91 9.26 -9.13 -4.46
CA ASN A 91 10.60 -8.56 -4.60
C ASN A 91 10.84 -7.42 -3.60
N ILE A 92 9.86 -6.52 -3.42
CA ILE A 92 9.95 -5.42 -2.45
C ILE A 92 10.09 -5.97 -1.03
N SER A 93 9.28 -6.95 -0.65
CA SER A 93 9.31 -7.62 0.66
C SER A 93 10.67 -8.30 0.89
N SER A 94 11.15 -9.08 -0.09
CA SER A 94 12.46 -9.73 -0.04
C SER A 94 13.61 -8.73 0.15
N CYS A 95 13.59 -7.61 -0.59
CA CYS A 95 14.54 -6.51 -0.42
C CYS A 95 14.41 -5.84 0.97
N HIS A 96 13.19 -5.63 1.46
CA HIS A 96 12.95 -5.03 2.77
C HIS A 96 13.53 -5.92 3.90
N ASN A 97 13.27 -7.23 3.84
CA ASN A 97 13.68 -8.20 4.87
C ASN A 97 15.20 -8.34 5.00
N ILE A 98 15.98 -8.08 3.94
CA ILE A 98 17.44 -8.08 4.00
C ILE A 98 18.06 -6.73 4.41
N GLY A 99 17.25 -5.71 4.70
CA GLY A 99 17.72 -4.38 5.08
C GLY A 99 18.21 -3.52 3.91
N MET A 100 17.61 -3.67 2.73
CA MET A 100 17.96 -2.88 1.53
C MET A 100 17.79 -1.37 1.76
N THR A 101 16.83 -0.96 2.59
CA THR A 101 16.54 0.46 2.87
C THR A 101 17.75 1.15 3.50
N GLU A 102 18.36 0.57 4.53
CA GLU A 102 19.58 1.12 5.14
C GLU A 102 20.74 1.19 4.15
N LYS A 103 20.92 0.15 3.34
CA LYS A 103 21.99 0.09 2.34
C LYS A 103 21.84 1.16 1.27
N CYS A 104 20.63 1.39 0.78
CA CYS A 104 20.35 2.44 -0.18
C CYS A 104 20.58 3.84 0.41
N LEU A 105 20.21 4.09 1.68
CA LEU A 105 20.50 5.36 2.36
C LEU A 105 22.02 5.58 2.51
N ASP A 106 22.76 4.56 2.93
CA ASP A 106 24.24 4.61 3.04
C ASP A 106 24.91 4.89 1.69
N TYR A 107 24.37 4.30 0.61
CA TYR A 107 24.89 4.50 -0.74
C TYR A 107 24.54 5.89 -1.28
N LEU A 108 23.31 6.37 -1.04
CA LEU A 108 22.86 7.69 -1.43
C LEU A 108 23.76 8.78 -0.82
N ALA A 109 24.13 8.63 0.45
CA ALA A 109 25.02 9.56 1.15
C ALA A 109 26.43 9.66 0.53
N LYS A 110 26.92 8.59 -0.12
CA LYS A 110 28.26 8.53 -0.74
C LYS A 110 28.27 8.95 -2.20
N THR A 111 27.12 8.86 -2.87
CA THR A 111 27.02 9.03 -4.33
C THR A 111 27.10 10.50 -4.71
N LYS A 112 28.00 10.83 -5.64
CA LYS A 112 28.13 12.17 -6.22
C LYS A 112 27.36 12.34 -7.53
N ASN A 113 27.08 11.25 -8.24
CA ASN A 113 26.36 11.29 -9.52
C ASN A 113 24.84 11.42 -9.28
N PRO A 114 24.19 12.51 -9.76
CA PRO A 114 22.76 12.74 -9.54
C PRO A 114 21.86 11.73 -10.24
N LYS A 115 22.28 11.17 -11.39
CA LYS A 115 21.49 10.16 -12.10
C LYS A 115 21.40 8.87 -11.29
N ILE A 116 22.52 8.45 -10.68
CA ILE A 116 22.58 7.27 -9.81
C ILE A 116 21.74 7.52 -8.56
N ALA A 117 21.88 8.70 -7.94
CA ALA A 117 21.09 9.09 -6.79
C ALA A 117 19.58 9.03 -7.07
N ASN A 118 19.12 9.49 -8.24
CA ASN A 118 17.71 9.42 -8.62
C ASN A 118 17.20 7.97 -8.73
N HIS A 119 17.96 7.04 -9.32
CA HIS A 119 17.54 5.64 -9.40
C HIS A 119 17.51 4.97 -8.03
N ILE A 120 18.47 5.28 -7.16
CA ILE A 120 18.45 4.84 -5.75
C ILE A 120 17.22 5.42 -5.03
N GLY A 121 16.92 6.69 -5.29
CA GLY A 121 15.72 7.37 -4.79
C GLY A 121 14.44 6.63 -5.19
N SER A 122 14.30 6.24 -6.46
CA SER A 122 13.16 5.45 -6.93
C SER A 122 13.04 4.11 -6.23
N VAL A 123 14.16 3.40 -6.01
CA VAL A 123 14.18 2.15 -5.25
C VAL A 123 13.78 2.37 -3.78
N LEU A 124 14.34 3.40 -3.13
CA LEU A 124 13.99 3.77 -1.76
C LEU A 124 12.51 4.15 -1.63
N GLU A 125 11.94 4.81 -2.64
CA GLU A 125 10.53 5.20 -2.66
C GLU A 125 9.63 3.97 -2.66
N LEU A 126 9.92 2.97 -3.50
CA LEU A 126 9.19 1.70 -3.54
C LEU A 126 9.31 0.94 -2.20
N LEU A 127 10.51 0.85 -1.64
CA LEU A 127 10.75 0.18 -0.35
C LEU A 127 10.03 0.89 0.80
N SER A 128 10.11 2.22 0.85
CA SER A 128 9.49 3.04 1.89
C SER A 128 7.97 3.13 1.74
N GLY A 129 7.46 3.06 0.51
CA GLY A 129 6.02 2.99 0.21
C GLY A 129 5.41 1.63 0.58
N TYR A 130 6.22 0.58 0.63
CA TYR A 130 5.81 -0.72 1.15
C TYR A 130 5.83 -0.76 2.68
N SER A 131 6.96 -0.40 3.29
CA SER A 131 7.11 -0.36 4.75
C SER A 131 8.23 0.58 5.16
N LEU A 132 7.89 1.58 5.95
CA LEU A 132 8.84 2.54 6.52
C LEU A 132 8.83 2.42 8.04
N SER A 133 9.82 1.69 8.59
CA SER A 133 9.92 1.52 10.03
C SER A 133 10.28 2.83 10.75
N VAL A 134 10.01 2.90 12.05
CA VAL A 134 10.43 4.02 12.92
C VAL A 134 11.95 4.25 12.83
N LYS A 135 12.73 3.16 12.78
CA LYS A 135 14.19 3.22 12.63
C LYS A 135 14.59 3.87 11.31
N HIS A 136 13.98 3.44 10.19
CA HIS A 136 14.28 3.97 8.86
C HIS A 136 13.91 5.45 8.75
N LEU A 137 12.70 5.82 9.19
CA LEU A 137 12.28 7.22 9.19
C LEU A 137 13.17 8.08 10.08
N LYS A 138 13.54 7.59 11.27
CA LYS A 138 14.49 8.29 12.15
C LYS A 138 15.84 8.49 11.47
N SER A 139 16.35 7.50 10.75
CA SER A 139 17.60 7.63 9.99
C SER A 139 17.48 8.69 8.88
N ILE A 140 16.38 8.69 8.11
CA ILE A 140 16.13 9.70 7.08
C ILE A 140 16.07 11.10 7.70
N LEU A 141 15.27 11.29 8.76
CA LEU A 141 15.15 12.58 9.44
C LEU A 141 16.47 13.03 10.05
N SER A 142 17.21 12.12 10.71
CA SER A 142 18.52 12.44 11.27
C SER A 142 19.53 12.84 10.20
N TYR A 143 19.48 12.20 9.02
CA TYR A 143 20.30 12.57 7.88
C TYR A 143 19.91 13.95 7.33
N LEU A 144 18.61 14.26 7.28
CA LEU A 144 18.11 15.58 6.86
C LEU A 144 18.46 16.68 7.88
N TYR A 145 18.45 16.38 9.19
CA TYR A 145 18.80 17.37 10.21
C TYR A 145 20.29 17.67 10.27
N ASN A 146 21.13 16.64 10.08
CA ASN A 146 22.58 16.72 10.25
C ASN A 146 23.26 16.96 8.91
N GLY A 147 23.13 18.20 8.40
CA GLY A 147 23.84 18.66 7.21
C GLY A 147 25.36 18.42 7.27
N GLN A 148 26.05 18.52 6.12
CA GLN A 148 27.52 18.36 6.09
C GLN A 148 28.23 19.46 6.89
N SER A 149 27.58 20.61 7.06
CA SER A 149 27.96 21.73 7.92
C SER A 149 26.71 22.48 8.35
N ASP A 150 26.83 23.40 9.31
CA ASP A 150 25.71 24.28 9.73
C ASP A 150 25.09 25.08 8.56
N THR A 151 25.82 25.19 7.44
CA THR A 151 25.43 25.97 6.25
C THR A 151 25.12 25.13 5.01
N THR A 152 25.22 23.80 5.07
CA THR A 152 24.93 22.93 3.91
C THR A 152 24.05 21.73 4.24
N TRP A 153 22.99 21.53 3.46
CA TRP A 153 22.16 20.33 3.55
C TRP A 153 22.98 19.08 3.23
N ALA A 154 22.56 17.95 3.79
CA ALA A 154 23.09 16.66 3.39
C ALA A 154 22.83 16.41 1.89
N PRO A 155 23.73 15.72 1.17
CA PRO A 155 23.55 15.41 -0.25
C PRO A 155 22.19 14.76 -0.54
N HIS A 156 21.56 15.17 -1.65
CA HIS A 156 20.28 14.63 -2.12
C HIS A 156 19.09 14.84 -1.16
N SER A 157 19.16 15.78 -0.22
CA SER A 157 18.06 16.07 0.71
C SER A 157 16.73 16.42 0.01
N VAL A 158 16.79 17.16 -1.10
CA VAL A 158 15.60 17.51 -1.92
C VAL A 158 14.91 16.25 -2.45
N LEU A 159 15.69 15.25 -2.87
CA LEU A 159 15.19 13.96 -3.36
C LEU A 159 14.51 13.20 -2.22
N LEU A 160 15.12 13.14 -1.03
CA LEU A 160 14.55 12.46 0.14
C LEU A 160 13.24 13.10 0.61
N ILE A 161 13.14 14.43 0.63
CA ILE A 161 11.88 15.12 0.97
C ILE A 161 10.81 14.84 -0.09
N SER A 162 11.19 14.78 -1.37
CA SER A 162 10.26 14.42 -2.46
C SER A 162 9.79 12.98 -2.34
N LEU A 163 10.68 12.06 -1.97
CA LEU A 163 10.36 10.67 -1.70
C LEU A 163 9.35 10.53 -0.57
N LEU A 164 9.56 11.24 0.57
CA LEU A 164 8.63 11.20 1.69
C LEU A 164 7.23 11.71 1.27
N ASN A 165 7.15 12.72 0.40
CA ASN A 165 5.88 13.16 -0.18
C ASN A 165 5.22 12.02 -0.99
N ASN A 166 5.95 11.39 -1.90
CA ASN A 166 5.39 10.33 -2.73
C ASN A 166 4.90 9.12 -1.89
N VAL A 167 5.64 8.75 -0.84
CA VAL A 167 5.25 7.70 0.12
C VAL A 167 3.97 8.06 0.87
N THR A 168 3.73 9.34 1.18
CA THR A 168 2.47 9.76 1.82
C THR A 168 1.26 9.69 0.90
N ILE A 169 1.47 9.88 -0.41
CA ILE A 169 0.41 9.88 -1.43
C ILE A 169 0.04 8.43 -1.81
N ASN A 170 1.06 7.59 -2.04
CA ASN A 170 0.88 6.22 -2.52
C ASN A 170 0.61 5.27 -1.35
N ARG A 171 -0.65 5.20 -0.92
CA ARG A 171 -1.05 4.34 0.21
C ARG A 171 -1.13 2.86 -0.17
N THR A 172 -0.31 2.06 0.48
CA THR A 172 -0.50 0.61 0.57
C THR A 172 -1.20 0.26 1.90
N PRO A 173 -1.94 -0.87 1.98
CA PRO A 173 -2.48 -1.33 3.25
C PRO A 173 -1.32 -1.69 4.20
N ASP A 174 -1.43 -1.31 5.49
CA ASP A 174 -0.45 -1.61 6.54
C ASP A 174 -0.57 -3.05 7.07
N ALA A 175 -1.61 -3.78 6.67
CA ALA A 175 -1.82 -5.18 7.00
C ALA A 175 -2.62 -5.88 5.89
N PHE A 176 -2.09 -6.98 5.36
CA PHE A 176 -2.74 -7.79 4.34
C PHE A 176 -2.24 -9.23 4.37
N PHE A 177 -3.00 -10.14 3.77
CA PHE A 177 -2.58 -11.51 3.49
C PHE A 177 -1.87 -11.56 2.15
N SER A 178 -0.70 -12.20 2.10
CA SER A 178 0.07 -12.46 0.88
C SER A 178 -0.17 -13.90 0.45
N PHE A 179 -0.53 -14.10 -0.80
CA PHE A 179 -0.75 -15.40 -1.44
C PHE A 179 0.35 -15.63 -2.47
N SER A 180 1.15 -16.67 -2.24
CA SER A 180 2.32 -16.97 -3.09
C SER A 180 1.95 -17.46 -4.49
N GLY A 181 0.73 -17.96 -4.71
CA GLY A 181 0.34 -18.63 -5.96
C GLY A 181 0.94 -20.03 -6.13
N GLY A 182 1.66 -20.53 -5.13
CA GLY A 182 2.16 -21.91 -5.09
C GLY A 182 1.05 -22.92 -4.77
N HIS A 183 1.32 -24.20 -5.02
CA HIS A 183 0.43 -25.29 -4.63
C HIS A 183 0.09 -25.17 -3.13
N GLY A 184 -1.19 -25.28 -2.78
CA GLY A 184 -1.64 -25.17 -1.38
C GLY A 184 -1.87 -23.74 -0.85
N SER A 185 -1.58 -22.70 -1.64
CA SER A 185 -1.71 -21.27 -1.26
C SER A 185 -3.15 -20.80 -1.16
N VAL A 186 -3.86 -21.25 -0.12
CA VAL A 186 -5.26 -20.92 0.15
C VAL A 186 -5.51 -20.56 1.61
N PHE A 187 -6.53 -19.75 1.84
CA PHE A 187 -7.00 -19.36 3.16
C PHE A 187 -8.34 -20.07 3.43
N ALA A 188 -8.34 -21.06 4.30
CA ALA A 188 -9.49 -21.93 4.55
C ALA A 188 -10.41 -21.33 5.64
N LEU A 189 -11.69 -21.16 5.32
CA LEU A 189 -12.71 -20.71 6.27
C LEU A 189 -13.33 -21.93 6.98
N PRO A 190 -13.72 -21.80 8.26
CA PRO A 190 -14.40 -22.88 8.96
C PRO A 190 -15.81 -23.11 8.40
N PRO A 191 -16.40 -24.30 8.61
CA PRO A 191 -17.73 -24.61 8.11
C PRO A 191 -18.80 -23.63 8.59
N VAL A 192 -19.50 -23.00 7.63
CA VAL A 192 -20.57 -22.04 7.89
C VAL A 192 -21.91 -22.78 7.89
N SER A 193 -22.55 -22.86 9.06
CA SER A 193 -23.80 -23.58 9.27
C SER A 193 -25.05 -22.77 8.89
N LYS A 194 -24.96 -21.45 9.00
CA LYS A 194 -26.07 -20.51 8.75
C LYS A 194 -25.67 -19.49 7.69
N TRP A 195 -25.65 -19.92 6.43
CA TRP A 195 -25.37 -18.99 5.34
C TRP A 195 -26.58 -18.05 5.11
N PRO A 196 -26.37 -16.74 4.93
CA PRO A 196 -27.45 -15.75 4.72
C PRO A 196 -28.14 -15.88 3.36
N THR A 197 -29.08 -16.82 3.23
CA THR A 197 -29.79 -17.12 1.97
C THR A 197 -31.12 -16.39 1.81
N GLN A 198 -31.74 -15.89 2.88
CA GLN A 198 -33.10 -15.32 2.83
C GLN A 198 -33.18 -13.93 2.19
N THR A 199 -32.27 -13.03 2.57
CA THR A 199 -32.16 -11.67 2.06
C THR A 199 -30.99 -11.50 1.10
N GLY A 200 -30.05 -12.44 1.13
CA GLY A 200 -28.76 -12.32 0.47
C GLY A 200 -27.70 -11.73 1.39
N PHE A 201 -26.53 -11.42 0.84
CA PHE A 201 -25.33 -11.07 1.58
C PHE A 201 -24.37 -10.23 0.74
N THR A 202 -23.43 -9.59 1.40
CA THR A 202 -22.38 -8.80 0.77
C THR A 202 -21.03 -9.32 1.18
N VAL A 203 -20.11 -9.45 0.23
CA VAL A 203 -18.69 -9.76 0.46
C VAL A 203 -17.88 -8.56 -0.01
N SER A 204 -16.98 -8.05 0.83
CA SER A 204 -16.07 -6.98 0.45
C SER A 204 -14.66 -7.29 0.87
N MET A 205 -13.70 -7.01 -0.01
CA MET A 205 -12.28 -7.14 0.24
C MET A 205 -11.49 -6.21 -0.69
N TRP A 206 -10.32 -5.79 -0.26
CA TRP A 206 -9.33 -5.16 -1.14
C TRP A 206 -8.39 -6.22 -1.69
N ILE A 207 -8.09 -6.16 -2.98
CA ILE A 207 -7.25 -7.14 -3.66
C ILE A 207 -6.20 -6.45 -4.50
N ARG A 208 -5.03 -7.08 -4.62
CA ARG A 208 -4.00 -6.72 -5.57
C ARG A 208 -3.47 -7.98 -6.23
N SER A 209 -3.77 -8.14 -7.51
CA SER A 209 -3.36 -9.30 -8.29
C SER A 209 -1.92 -9.14 -8.78
N GLU A 210 -1.11 -10.20 -8.70
CA GLU A 210 0.24 -10.25 -9.27
C GLU A 210 0.32 -11.09 -10.55
N GLN A 211 -0.83 -11.39 -11.16
CA GLN A 211 -0.91 -12.26 -12.31
C GLN A 211 -0.27 -11.61 -13.53
N THR A 212 0.70 -12.28 -14.15
CA THR A 212 1.11 -11.98 -15.53
C THR A 212 0.14 -12.72 -16.45
N TYR A 213 -0.62 -11.96 -17.24
CA TYR A 213 -1.59 -12.52 -18.19
C TYR A 213 -0.85 -13.15 -19.38
N ASP A 214 -0.27 -14.32 -19.17
CA ASP A 214 0.35 -15.08 -20.25
C ASP A 214 -0.74 -15.77 -21.06
N SER A 215 -0.85 -15.38 -22.33
CA SER A 215 -1.79 -15.91 -23.32
C SER A 215 -1.64 -17.42 -23.55
N GLN A 216 -0.62 -18.07 -23.01
CA GLN A 216 -0.37 -19.51 -23.15
C GLN A 216 -1.07 -20.40 -22.11
N ARG A 217 -1.70 -19.84 -21.06
CA ARG A 217 -2.39 -20.63 -20.02
C ARG A 217 -3.91 -20.55 -20.12
N ASP A 218 -4.50 -21.18 -21.12
CA ASP A 218 -5.96 -21.26 -21.31
C ASP A 218 -6.73 -21.87 -20.10
N TYR A 219 -6.02 -22.58 -19.21
CA TYR A 219 -6.58 -23.23 -18.02
C TYR A 219 -6.33 -22.47 -16.70
N TYR A 220 -5.59 -21.36 -16.73
CA TYR A 220 -5.30 -20.56 -15.53
C TYR A 220 -6.53 -19.75 -15.11
N LYS A 221 -7.09 -20.11 -13.95
CA LYS A 221 -8.33 -19.54 -13.38
C LYS A 221 -8.14 -19.27 -11.89
N PRO A 222 -7.35 -18.26 -11.52
CA PRO A 222 -7.05 -17.98 -10.13
C PRO A 222 -8.32 -17.51 -9.40
N ILE A 223 -8.64 -18.19 -8.32
CA ILE A 223 -9.90 -18.04 -7.59
C ILE A 223 -9.71 -17.00 -6.49
N LEU A 224 -10.60 -16.00 -6.46
CA LEU A 224 -10.64 -15.01 -5.39
C LEU A 224 -11.30 -15.57 -4.14
N TYR A 225 -12.52 -16.10 -4.28
CA TYR A 225 -13.22 -16.81 -3.23
C TYR A 225 -14.00 -18.01 -3.77
N TRP A 226 -14.17 -19.01 -2.91
CA TRP A 226 -14.89 -20.24 -3.18
C TRP A 226 -15.74 -20.57 -1.96
N PHE A 227 -17.04 -20.31 -2.02
CA PHE A 227 -17.99 -20.58 -0.94
C PHE A 227 -18.99 -21.64 -1.39
N ARG A 228 -18.69 -22.91 -1.13
CA ARG A 228 -19.53 -24.02 -1.59
C ARG A 228 -19.86 -25.01 -0.47
N SER A 229 -20.99 -25.68 -0.65
CA SER A 229 -21.35 -26.86 0.13
C SER A 229 -20.60 -28.10 -0.35
N GLY A 230 -20.64 -29.17 0.44
CA GLY A 230 -20.09 -30.48 0.07
C GLY A 230 -20.70 -31.05 -1.21
N ARG A 231 -21.92 -30.62 -1.58
CA ARG A 231 -22.63 -31.00 -2.82
C ARG A 231 -22.23 -30.16 -4.03
N GLY A 232 -21.43 -29.10 -3.84
CA GLY A 232 -20.94 -28.23 -4.90
C GLY A 232 -21.85 -27.06 -5.29
N SER A 233 -23.00 -26.90 -4.62
CA SER A 233 -23.82 -25.68 -4.71
C SER A 233 -23.13 -24.52 -3.99
N GLY A 234 -23.30 -23.29 -4.47
CA GLY A 234 -22.71 -22.12 -3.83
C GLY A 234 -22.27 -21.02 -4.78
N TYR A 235 -21.25 -20.28 -4.35
CA TYR A 235 -20.78 -19.03 -4.93
C TYR A 235 -19.27 -19.11 -5.15
N SER A 236 -18.77 -18.56 -6.24
CA SER A 236 -17.32 -18.38 -6.43
C SER A 236 -17.02 -17.17 -7.30
N ALA A 237 -15.83 -16.63 -7.17
CA ALA A 237 -15.30 -15.61 -8.06
C ALA A 237 -13.88 -15.99 -8.47
N HIS A 238 -13.57 -15.90 -9.76
CA HIS A 238 -12.25 -16.22 -10.31
C HIS A 238 -11.90 -15.30 -11.46
N PHE A 239 -10.62 -15.15 -11.77
CA PHE A 239 -10.20 -14.39 -12.94
C PHE A 239 -10.13 -15.25 -14.20
N VAL A 240 -10.44 -14.63 -15.32
CA VAL A 240 -10.15 -15.12 -16.67
C VAL A 240 -9.47 -13.96 -17.40
N GLY A 241 -8.16 -14.06 -17.61
CA GLY A 241 -7.36 -12.89 -17.99
C GLY A 241 -7.53 -11.75 -16.98
N SER A 242 -7.70 -10.52 -17.46
CA SER A 242 -7.89 -9.32 -16.62
C SER A 242 -9.32 -9.10 -16.13
N THR A 243 -10.24 -10.04 -16.36
CA THR A 243 -11.65 -9.90 -15.98
C THR A 243 -12.01 -10.81 -14.81
N LEU A 244 -12.69 -10.26 -13.80
CA LEU A 244 -13.29 -11.05 -12.72
C LEU A 244 -14.60 -11.67 -13.20
N VAL A 245 -14.79 -12.97 -12.96
CA VAL A 245 -16.00 -13.72 -13.31
C VAL A 245 -16.64 -14.25 -12.04
N LEU A 246 -17.89 -13.85 -11.80
CA LEU A 246 -18.72 -14.37 -10.72
C LEU A 246 -19.44 -15.62 -11.18
N GLU A 247 -19.46 -16.65 -10.35
CA GLU A 247 -20.19 -17.89 -10.61
C GLU A 247 -21.16 -18.23 -9.48
N THR A 248 -22.34 -18.71 -9.88
CA THR A 248 -23.33 -19.29 -8.96
C THR A 248 -23.75 -20.67 -9.43
N VAL A 249 -23.81 -21.62 -8.49
CA VAL A 249 -24.27 -22.99 -8.73
C VAL A 249 -25.46 -23.29 -7.83
N GLY A 250 -26.66 -23.33 -8.43
CA GLY A 250 -27.87 -23.76 -7.75
C GLY A 250 -27.97 -25.29 -7.64
N LYS A 251 -28.75 -25.79 -6.68
CA LYS A 251 -28.90 -27.24 -6.40
C LYS A 251 -29.38 -28.08 -7.60
N GLN A 252 -30.26 -27.52 -8.43
CA GLN A 252 -30.85 -28.19 -9.60
C GLN A 252 -30.04 -27.94 -10.89
N ILE A 253 -29.09 -27.00 -10.86
CA ILE A 253 -28.37 -26.57 -12.05
C ILE A 253 -27.03 -27.30 -12.11
N LYS A 254 -26.87 -28.21 -13.07
CA LYS A 254 -25.61 -28.97 -13.26
C LYS A 254 -24.45 -28.11 -13.79
N LYS A 255 -24.72 -26.96 -14.41
CA LYS A 255 -23.72 -26.06 -14.99
C LYS A 255 -23.71 -24.70 -14.26
N PRO A 256 -22.54 -24.16 -13.86
CA PRO A 256 -22.48 -22.83 -13.24
C PRO A 256 -23.05 -21.73 -14.15
N GLN A 257 -23.78 -20.78 -13.55
CA GLN A 257 -24.08 -19.51 -14.20
C GLN A 257 -22.88 -18.59 -13.98
N THR A 258 -22.34 -18.01 -15.05
CA THR A 258 -21.12 -17.18 -15.01
C THR A 258 -21.43 -15.76 -15.47
N HIS A 259 -20.95 -14.77 -14.72
CA HIS A 259 -21.23 -13.36 -14.95
C HIS A 259 -19.91 -12.57 -14.92
N PRO A 260 -19.35 -12.20 -16.09
CA PRO A 260 -18.14 -11.39 -16.15
C PRO A 260 -18.43 -9.97 -15.67
N VAL A 261 -17.53 -9.41 -14.87
CA VAL A 261 -17.62 -8.03 -14.38
C VAL A 261 -17.12 -7.09 -15.47
N ASP A 262 -17.85 -5.99 -15.74
CA ASP A 262 -17.45 -4.97 -16.73
C ASP A 262 -16.37 -4.05 -16.14
N HIS A 263 -15.19 -4.63 -15.88
CA HIS A 263 -14.01 -3.92 -15.40
C HIS A 263 -12.72 -4.68 -15.76
N VAL A 264 -11.72 -3.95 -16.22
CA VAL A 264 -10.39 -4.48 -16.55
C VAL A 264 -9.47 -4.27 -15.36
N PHE A 265 -9.14 -5.36 -14.67
CA PHE A 265 -8.19 -5.34 -13.56
C PHE A 265 -6.76 -5.31 -14.08
N HIS A 266 -5.96 -4.37 -13.60
CA HIS A 266 -4.54 -4.31 -13.89
C HIS A 266 -3.75 -4.97 -12.78
N SER A 267 -2.73 -5.73 -13.14
CA SER A 267 -1.81 -6.32 -12.16
C SER A 267 -1.11 -5.22 -11.36
N PHE A 268 -0.76 -5.55 -10.12
CA PHE A 268 0.00 -4.71 -9.21
C PHE A 268 -0.72 -3.45 -8.70
N GLN A 269 -2.02 -3.32 -8.95
CA GLN A 269 -2.87 -2.26 -8.42
C GLN A 269 -3.87 -2.81 -7.39
N TRP A 270 -4.18 -1.99 -6.38
CA TRP A 270 -5.18 -2.31 -5.37
C TRP A 270 -6.58 -1.90 -5.87
N TYR A 271 -7.53 -2.83 -5.75
CA TYR A 271 -8.94 -2.60 -6.05
C TYR A 271 -9.80 -3.04 -4.88
N MET A 272 -10.82 -2.27 -4.53
CA MET A 272 -11.88 -2.74 -3.65
C MET A 272 -12.91 -3.50 -4.47
N VAL A 273 -13.07 -4.80 -4.20
CA VAL A 273 -14.10 -5.62 -4.83
C VAL A 273 -15.19 -5.89 -3.81
N THR A 274 -16.41 -5.46 -4.12
CA THR A 274 -17.60 -5.71 -3.30
C THR A 274 -18.67 -6.40 -4.12
N VAL A 275 -19.03 -7.62 -3.74
CA VAL A 275 -20.06 -8.42 -4.40
C VAL A 275 -21.30 -8.50 -3.51
N VAL A 276 -22.44 -8.07 -4.05
CA VAL A 276 -23.73 -8.04 -3.37
C VAL A 276 -24.62 -9.09 -4.03
N TYR A 277 -24.99 -10.12 -3.28
CA TYR A 277 -26.00 -11.09 -3.69
C TYR A 277 -27.32 -10.70 -3.02
N THR A 278 -28.37 -10.45 -3.81
CA THR A 278 -29.69 -10.09 -3.30
C THR A 278 -30.68 -11.21 -3.61
N ALA A 279 -31.27 -11.79 -2.56
CA ALA A 279 -32.29 -12.81 -2.71
C ALA A 279 -33.68 -12.18 -2.77
N HIS A 280 -34.44 -12.54 -3.81
CA HIS A 280 -35.82 -12.10 -3.99
C HIS A 280 -36.78 -13.27 -3.92
N ARG A 281 -37.90 -13.09 -3.20
CA ARG A 281 -38.95 -14.11 -3.06
C ARG A 281 -39.92 -14.17 -4.24
N LEU A 282 -40.17 -13.02 -4.89
CA LEU A 282 -41.22 -12.83 -5.91
C LEU A 282 -40.67 -12.48 -7.30
N ARG A 283 -39.37 -12.21 -7.43
CA ARG A 283 -38.67 -11.90 -8.69
C ARG A 283 -37.35 -12.66 -8.76
N SER A 284 -36.70 -12.62 -9.92
CA SER A 284 -35.33 -13.10 -10.10
C SER A 284 -34.42 -12.52 -9.02
N SER A 285 -33.59 -13.36 -8.41
CA SER A 285 -32.52 -12.89 -7.53
C SER A 285 -31.44 -12.23 -8.38
N GLU A 286 -30.64 -11.35 -7.79
CA GLU A 286 -29.62 -10.59 -8.52
C GLU A 286 -28.26 -10.63 -7.83
N VAL A 287 -27.21 -10.47 -8.63
CA VAL A 287 -25.85 -10.21 -8.17
C VAL A 287 -25.39 -8.87 -8.72
N GLN A 288 -24.75 -8.07 -7.87
CA GLN A 288 -24.08 -6.84 -8.25
C GLN A 288 -22.62 -6.91 -7.85
N CYS A 289 -21.73 -6.42 -8.72
CA CYS A 289 -20.31 -6.25 -8.39
C CYS A 289 -19.96 -4.78 -8.45
N TYR A 290 -19.30 -4.30 -7.41
CA TYR A 290 -18.77 -2.95 -7.32
C TYR A 290 -17.24 -3.03 -7.29
N VAL A 291 -16.59 -2.24 -8.12
CA VAL A 291 -15.14 -2.04 -8.13
C VAL A 291 -14.88 -0.59 -7.71
N ASP A 292 -14.06 -0.40 -6.67
CA ASP A 292 -13.71 0.92 -6.12
C ASP A 292 -14.92 1.80 -5.76
N GLY A 293 -15.97 1.15 -5.25
CA GLY A 293 -17.22 1.80 -4.86
C GLY A 293 -18.18 2.09 -6.02
N VAL A 294 -17.81 1.77 -7.26
CA VAL A 294 -18.61 2.00 -8.46
C VAL A 294 -19.20 0.70 -8.97
N LEU A 295 -20.48 0.72 -9.36
CA LEU A 295 -21.16 -0.46 -9.89
C LEU A 295 -20.60 -0.85 -11.27
N SER A 296 -20.11 -2.08 -11.41
CA SER A 296 -19.53 -2.65 -12.64
C SER A 296 -20.28 -3.86 -13.18
N LEU A 297 -21.20 -4.46 -12.41
CA LEU A 297 -22.03 -5.58 -12.88
C LEU A 297 -23.38 -5.55 -12.19
N THR A 298 -24.44 -5.86 -12.93
CA THR A 298 -25.73 -6.29 -12.41
C THR A 298 -26.24 -7.43 -13.27
N ALA A 299 -26.56 -8.56 -12.66
CA ALA A 299 -27.00 -9.76 -13.37
C ALA A 299 -28.06 -10.52 -12.56
N GLU A 300 -29.00 -11.14 -13.27
CA GLU A 300 -29.95 -12.08 -12.66
C GLU A 300 -29.26 -13.43 -12.40
N VAL A 301 -29.51 -14.00 -11.22
CA VAL A 301 -28.87 -15.23 -10.76
C VAL A 301 -29.86 -16.17 -10.09
N THR A 302 -29.57 -17.47 -10.16
CA THR A 302 -30.25 -18.48 -9.36
C THR A 302 -29.44 -18.77 -8.10
N LEU A 303 -29.89 -18.28 -6.96
CA LEU A 303 -29.22 -18.49 -5.68
C LEU A 303 -29.53 -19.90 -5.12
N PRO A 304 -28.60 -20.53 -4.38
CA PRO A 304 -28.89 -21.67 -3.52
C PRO A 304 -29.78 -21.20 -2.34
N LEU A 305 -31.10 -21.42 -2.43
CA LEU A 305 -32.09 -20.90 -1.48
C LEU A 305 -32.29 -21.75 -0.20
N GLN A 306 -31.50 -22.80 0.02
CA GLN A 306 -31.71 -23.75 1.12
C GLN A 306 -30.58 -23.66 2.15
N GLU A 307 -30.90 -23.84 3.44
CA GLU A 307 -29.89 -23.95 4.50
C GLU A 307 -29.10 -25.26 4.33
N GLU A 308 -27.96 -25.17 3.67
CA GLU A 308 -26.92 -26.20 3.63
C GLU A 308 -25.70 -25.71 4.41
N ILE A 309 -24.92 -26.64 4.94
CA ILE A 309 -23.62 -26.31 5.55
C ILE A 309 -22.63 -26.04 4.40
N TYR A 310 -21.98 -24.88 4.46
CA TYR A 310 -20.91 -24.50 3.56
C TYR A 310 -19.57 -24.90 4.19
N ASP A 311 -19.13 -26.11 3.90
CA ASP A 311 -17.95 -26.77 4.45
C ASP A 311 -16.73 -26.73 3.51
N LYS A 312 -16.90 -26.21 2.29
CA LYS A 312 -15.82 -25.98 1.32
C LYS A 312 -15.71 -24.49 1.05
N CYS A 313 -15.24 -23.73 2.04
CA CYS A 313 -15.05 -22.29 1.95
C CYS A 313 -13.56 -21.91 1.96
N PHE A 314 -13.10 -21.22 0.93
CA PHE A 314 -11.70 -20.81 0.76
C PHE A 314 -11.59 -19.42 0.14
N LEU A 315 -10.52 -18.70 0.46
CA LEU A 315 -10.03 -17.54 -0.30
C LEU A 315 -8.74 -17.91 -1.02
N GLY A 316 -8.53 -17.28 -2.17
CA GLY A 316 -7.31 -17.47 -2.95
C GLY A 316 -7.18 -18.84 -3.62
N GLY A 317 -8.24 -19.65 -3.67
CA GLY A 317 -8.21 -20.98 -4.28
C GLY A 317 -9.44 -21.82 -3.94
N ASN A 318 -9.29 -23.13 -4.08
CA ASN A 318 -10.29 -24.14 -3.72
C ASN A 318 -9.63 -25.27 -2.90
N HIS A 319 -10.41 -26.26 -2.49
CA HIS A 319 -9.93 -27.42 -1.71
C HIS A 319 -8.81 -28.26 -2.35
N VAL A 320 -8.61 -28.18 -3.67
CA VAL A 320 -7.53 -28.89 -4.38
C VAL A 320 -6.26 -28.02 -4.42
N ALA A 321 -6.41 -26.70 -4.43
CA ALA A 321 -5.32 -25.73 -4.40
C ALA A 321 -4.23 -25.96 -5.46
N THR A 322 -4.65 -26.28 -6.70
CA THR A 322 -3.72 -26.46 -7.83
C THR A 322 -3.10 -25.13 -8.25
N PRO A 323 -1.86 -25.10 -8.75
CA PRO A 323 -1.19 -23.88 -9.25
C PRO A 323 -2.01 -23.09 -10.26
N ASP A 324 -2.85 -23.77 -11.06
CA ASP A 324 -3.69 -23.12 -12.06
C ASP A 324 -4.94 -22.43 -11.49
N SER A 325 -5.30 -22.70 -10.23
CA SER A 325 -6.52 -22.19 -9.59
C SER A 325 -6.28 -21.32 -8.37
N VAL A 326 -5.05 -21.30 -7.85
CA VAL A 326 -4.68 -20.46 -6.70
C VAL A 326 -4.40 -19.04 -7.12
N PHE A 327 -4.81 -18.10 -6.29
CA PHE A 327 -4.54 -16.68 -6.45
C PHE A 327 -3.10 -16.37 -6.07
N GLN A 328 -2.46 -15.54 -6.87
CA GLN A 328 -1.18 -14.93 -6.57
C GLN A 328 -1.37 -13.43 -6.39
N GLY A 329 -1.02 -12.91 -5.22
CA GLY A 329 -1.17 -11.50 -4.90
C GLY A 329 -1.52 -11.26 -3.45
N GLN A 330 -2.22 -10.17 -3.17
CA GLN A 330 -2.53 -9.75 -1.81
C GLN A 330 -4.02 -9.48 -1.61
N MET A 331 -4.50 -9.73 -0.39
CA MET A 331 -5.85 -9.38 0.04
C MET A 331 -5.79 -8.68 1.41
N ALA A 332 -6.46 -7.54 1.57
CA ALA A 332 -6.55 -6.87 2.88
C ALA A 332 -7.63 -7.55 3.76
N ALA A 333 -8.31 -6.78 4.62
CA ALA A 333 -9.39 -7.31 5.43
C ALA A 333 -10.54 -7.88 4.57
N LEU A 334 -11.06 -9.04 4.98
CA LEU A 334 -12.28 -9.65 4.44
C LEU A 334 -13.46 -9.27 5.34
N TYR A 335 -14.55 -8.84 4.72
CA TYR A 335 -15.83 -8.64 5.38
C TYR A 335 -16.95 -9.37 4.67
N ILE A 336 -17.81 -10.04 5.44
CA ILE A 336 -19.08 -10.58 4.95
C ILE A 336 -20.22 -10.09 5.83
N TRP A 337 -21.20 -9.42 5.23
CA TRP A 337 -22.43 -9.00 5.88
C TRP A 337 -23.59 -9.87 5.44
N ARG A 338 -24.49 -10.20 6.37
CA ARG A 338 -25.71 -10.98 6.11
C ARG A 338 -26.85 -10.18 5.44
N VAL A 339 -26.52 -9.02 4.88
CA VAL A 339 -27.47 -8.14 4.19
C VAL A 339 -26.88 -7.65 2.87
N PRO A 340 -27.71 -7.41 1.85
CA PRO A 340 -27.28 -6.72 0.64
C PRO A 340 -27.07 -5.23 0.95
N LEU A 341 -25.84 -4.75 0.81
CA LEU A 341 -25.50 -3.35 1.09
C LEU A 341 -25.95 -2.42 -0.04
N SER A 342 -26.31 -1.19 0.32
CA SER A 342 -26.69 -0.16 -0.64
C SER A 342 -25.46 0.46 -1.33
N ARG A 343 -25.65 0.99 -2.54
CA ARG A 343 -24.61 1.73 -3.28
C ARG A 343 -23.93 2.82 -2.45
N ASP A 344 -24.71 3.60 -1.69
CA ASP A 344 -24.19 4.68 -0.85
C ASP A 344 -23.32 4.14 0.30
N SER A 345 -23.69 3.00 0.88
CA SER A 345 -22.89 2.34 1.92
C SER A 345 -21.57 1.85 1.33
N ILE A 346 -21.60 1.22 0.16
CA ILE A 346 -20.41 0.69 -0.53
C ILE A 346 -19.46 1.83 -0.95
N ALA A 347 -20.00 2.94 -1.45
CA ALA A 347 -19.20 4.13 -1.75
C ALA A 347 -18.56 4.72 -0.48
N SER A 348 -19.25 4.66 0.66
CA SER A 348 -18.71 5.08 1.96
C SER A 348 -17.63 4.11 2.47
N LEU A 349 -17.81 2.80 2.26
CA LEU A 349 -16.79 1.78 2.57
C LEU A 349 -15.51 2.00 1.78
N TYR A 350 -15.61 2.32 0.48
CA TYR A 350 -14.44 2.62 -0.35
C TYR A 350 -13.62 3.79 0.21
N LYS A 351 -14.28 4.82 0.73
CA LYS A 351 -13.61 5.99 1.31
C LYS A 351 -12.78 5.65 2.54
N LEU A 352 -13.19 4.66 3.35
CA LEU A 352 -12.39 4.19 4.50
C LEU A 352 -11.02 3.65 4.08
N GLY A 353 -10.89 3.23 2.81
CA GLY A 353 -9.65 2.73 2.25
C GLY A 353 -9.29 1.33 2.71
N SER A 354 -8.19 0.81 2.18
CA SER A 354 -7.73 -0.56 2.41
C SER A 354 -7.18 -0.84 3.81
N ASN A 355 -6.91 0.21 4.59
CA ASN A 355 -6.40 0.10 5.97
C ASN A 355 -7.50 -0.19 7.01
N TYR A 356 -8.77 0.00 6.64
CA TYR A 356 -9.87 -0.21 7.56
C TYR A 356 -10.06 -1.69 7.86
N ARG A 357 -9.96 -2.06 9.14
CA ARG A 357 -9.95 -3.45 9.66
C ARG A 357 -10.83 -3.65 10.91
N SER A 358 -11.74 -2.71 11.17
CA SER A 358 -12.52 -2.63 12.41
C SER A 358 -13.96 -3.12 12.21
N GLN A 359 -14.82 -2.95 13.22
CA GLN A 359 -16.15 -3.58 13.31
C GLN A 359 -17.32 -2.65 12.94
N PHE A 360 -17.04 -1.44 12.49
CA PHE A 360 -18.03 -0.41 12.15
C PHE A 360 -18.88 0.02 13.35
N LYS A 361 -18.32 -0.05 14.57
CA LYS A 361 -19.04 0.20 15.82
C LYS A 361 -18.96 1.67 16.24
N PHE A 362 -17.80 2.30 16.06
CA PHE A 362 -17.56 3.67 16.51
C PHE A 362 -16.90 4.53 15.43
N GLU A 363 -17.27 5.80 15.38
CA GLU A 363 -16.63 6.79 14.48
C GLU A 363 -15.13 6.96 14.77
N ALA A 364 -14.72 6.78 16.03
CA ALA A 364 -13.31 6.84 16.46
C ALA A 364 -12.44 5.71 15.86
N GLU A 365 -13.04 4.73 15.18
CA GLU A 365 -12.30 3.69 14.45
C GLU A 365 -11.60 4.23 13.20
N VAL A 366 -11.94 5.44 12.74
CA VAL A 366 -11.38 6.02 11.52
C VAL A 366 -10.65 7.33 11.83
N ASP A 367 -9.42 7.43 11.32
CA ASP A 367 -8.60 8.64 11.42
C ASP A 367 -8.71 9.50 10.14
N MET A 368 -9.93 9.72 9.65
CA MET A 368 -10.18 10.57 8.48
C MET A 368 -11.52 11.33 8.59
N PRO A 369 -11.65 12.51 7.96
CA PRO A 369 -12.90 13.26 7.99
C PRO A 369 -13.98 12.55 7.15
N LEU A 370 -15.15 12.32 7.74
CA LEU A 370 -16.34 11.76 7.11
C LEU A 370 -17.51 12.72 7.26
N THR A 371 -18.33 12.88 6.22
CA THR A 371 -19.57 13.66 6.27
C THR A 371 -20.59 13.01 7.21
N MET A 372 -21.56 13.78 7.73
CA MET A 372 -22.64 13.23 8.57
C MET A 372 -23.42 12.09 7.90
N LYS A 373 -23.60 12.15 6.57
CA LYS A 373 -24.26 11.08 5.81
C LYS A 373 -23.44 9.79 5.86
N GLU A 374 -22.14 9.88 5.64
CA GLU A 374 -21.22 8.74 5.67
C GLU A 374 -21.09 8.17 7.07
N GLN A 375 -20.96 9.01 8.09
CA GLN A 375 -20.95 8.59 9.50
C GLN A 375 -22.20 7.78 9.84
N LYS A 376 -23.39 8.26 9.43
CA LYS A 376 -24.63 7.54 9.65
C LYS A 376 -24.67 6.20 8.91
N LEU A 377 -24.27 6.16 7.63
CA LEU A 377 -24.27 4.92 6.85
C LEU A 377 -23.30 3.87 7.39
N LEU A 378 -22.19 4.32 7.99
CA LEU A 378 -21.12 3.44 8.45
C LEU A 378 -21.27 3.04 9.92
N PHE A 379 -21.70 3.95 10.80
CA PHE A 379 -21.58 3.83 12.25
C PHE A 379 -22.92 4.01 13.00
N ASP A 380 -24.08 3.94 12.34
CA ASP A 380 -25.39 3.88 13.03
C ASP A 380 -25.68 2.51 13.71
N GLY A 381 -24.73 1.58 13.62
CA GLY A 381 -24.80 0.22 14.14
C GLY A 381 -25.38 -0.79 13.15
N SER A 382 -26.01 -0.38 12.06
CA SER A 382 -26.60 -1.29 11.06
C SER A 382 -25.55 -2.20 10.40
N LEU A 383 -24.42 -1.62 9.98
CA LEU A 383 -23.30 -2.40 9.41
C LEU A 383 -22.68 -3.33 10.45
N SER A 384 -22.37 -2.83 11.64
CA SER A 384 -21.78 -3.62 12.71
C SER A 384 -22.65 -4.83 13.07
N ASN A 385 -23.96 -4.60 13.28
CA ASN A 385 -24.91 -5.65 13.63
C ASN A 385 -25.19 -6.67 12.52
N SER A 386 -24.84 -6.35 11.26
CA SER A 386 -25.03 -7.25 10.12
C SER A 386 -23.73 -7.94 9.67
N LEU A 387 -22.59 -7.57 10.24
CA LEU A 387 -21.29 -8.19 9.96
C LEU A 387 -21.23 -9.57 10.61
N ILE A 388 -20.97 -10.61 9.81
CA ILE A 388 -20.93 -12.01 10.27
C ILE A 388 -19.57 -12.68 10.14
N ILE A 389 -18.68 -12.12 9.30
CA ILE A 389 -17.30 -12.58 9.15
C ILE A 389 -16.42 -11.35 8.98
N SER A 390 -15.39 -11.24 9.81
CA SER A 390 -14.31 -10.27 9.69
C SER A 390 -12.97 -10.95 9.95
N TYR A 391 -12.12 -11.01 8.93
CA TYR A 391 -10.74 -11.50 9.06
C TYR A 391 -9.78 -10.41 8.61
N ASN A 392 -8.70 -10.23 9.37
CA ASN A 392 -7.67 -9.25 9.06
C ASN A 392 -6.28 -9.77 9.49
N ALA A 393 -5.24 -9.34 8.78
CA ALA A 393 -3.88 -9.86 8.97
C ALA A 393 -3.22 -9.48 10.31
N LYS A 394 -3.79 -8.53 11.08
CA LYS A 394 -3.32 -8.23 12.45
C LYS A 394 -3.87 -9.21 13.49
N ALA A 395 -5.00 -9.85 13.19
CA ALA A 395 -5.65 -10.81 14.07
C ALA A 395 -5.23 -12.23 13.70
N VAL A 396 -3.92 -12.53 13.79
CA VAL A 396 -3.38 -13.86 13.50
C VAL A 396 -2.61 -14.40 14.70
N ASP A 397 -2.82 -15.67 15.00
CA ASP A 397 -2.01 -16.47 15.93
C ASP A 397 -1.52 -17.75 15.23
N GLY A 398 -0.22 -17.80 14.92
CA GLY A 398 0.37 -18.88 14.12
C GLY A 398 -0.25 -18.96 12.72
N GLN A 399 -0.91 -20.08 12.42
CA GLN A 399 -1.64 -20.29 11.16
C GLN A 399 -3.11 -19.88 11.24
N LEU A 400 -3.62 -19.56 12.43
CA LEU A 400 -5.03 -19.22 12.62
C LEU A 400 -5.25 -17.72 12.48
N CYS A 401 -6.21 -17.33 11.66
CA CYS A 401 -6.74 -15.97 11.63
C CYS A 401 -7.99 -15.90 12.48
N LEU A 402 -7.95 -15.04 13.49
CA LEU A 402 -9.01 -14.87 14.46
C LEU A 402 -10.16 -14.07 13.83
N GLU A 403 -11.35 -14.64 13.88
CA GLU A 403 -12.60 -13.98 13.51
C GLU A 403 -12.89 -12.82 14.47
N ALA A 404 -13.18 -11.66 13.91
CA ALA A 404 -13.30 -10.40 14.64
C ALA A 404 -14.67 -9.73 14.48
N SER A 405 -15.71 -10.43 14.04
CA SER A 405 -17.07 -9.87 13.96
C SER A 405 -17.66 -9.58 15.35
N PRO A 406 -18.60 -8.63 15.47
CA PRO A 406 -19.28 -8.36 16.73
C PRO A 406 -20.02 -9.59 17.27
N THR A 407 -19.75 -9.94 18.53
CA THR A 407 -20.45 -11.04 19.23
C THR A 407 -21.76 -10.61 19.88
N GLU A 408 -21.98 -9.29 20.00
CA GLU A 408 -23.18 -8.71 20.58
C GLU A 408 -24.35 -8.81 19.60
N GLY A 409 -25.44 -9.48 20.02
CA GLY A 409 -26.72 -9.48 19.30
C GLY A 409 -27.01 -10.72 18.45
N HIS A 410 -26.01 -11.52 18.04
CA HIS A 410 -26.23 -12.68 17.14
C HIS A 410 -25.38 -13.91 17.49
N SER A 411 -25.95 -15.10 17.28
CA SER A 411 -25.21 -16.36 17.38
C SER A 411 -24.22 -16.49 16.21
N SER A 412 -23.04 -17.03 16.46
CA SER A 412 -22.06 -17.36 15.42
C SER A 412 -22.70 -18.12 14.26
N VAL A 413 -22.29 -17.78 13.04
CA VAL A 413 -22.71 -18.48 11.80
C VAL A 413 -21.96 -19.80 11.61
N PHE A 414 -20.84 -19.99 12.32
CA PHE A 414 -19.98 -21.15 12.21
C PHE A 414 -20.49 -22.33 13.03
N ALA A 415 -20.24 -23.55 12.55
CA ALA A 415 -20.64 -24.76 13.26
C ALA A 415 -19.85 -24.99 14.56
N HIS A 416 -18.57 -24.60 14.57
CA HIS A 416 -17.61 -24.87 15.63
C HIS A 416 -16.73 -23.63 15.92
N SER A 417 -15.41 -23.78 15.79
CA SER A 417 -14.47 -22.65 15.86
C SER A 417 -14.70 -21.68 14.71
N PRO A 418 -14.77 -20.36 14.97
CA PRO A 418 -14.95 -19.35 13.94
C PRO A 418 -13.62 -18.94 13.27
N HIS A 419 -12.47 -19.41 13.77
CA HIS A 419 -11.16 -18.99 13.27
C HIS A 419 -10.81 -19.68 11.94
N ALA A 420 -10.35 -18.89 10.98
CA ALA A 420 -9.89 -19.40 9.69
C ALA A 420 -8.43 -19.86 9.76
N THR A 421 -8.01 -20.68 8.80
CA THR A 421 -6.66 -21.24 8.75
C THR A 421 -5.96 -20.81 7.46
N MET A 422 -4.78 -20.20 7.60
CA MET A 422 -3.87 -19.90 6.50
C MET A 422 -3.07 -21.16 6.18
N LEU A 423 -3.19 -21.67 4.95
CA LEU A 423 -2.44 -22.83 4.49
C LEU A 423 -1.12 -22.42 3.81
N GLU A 424 -0.40 -23.41 3.30
CA GLU A 424 0.95 -23.27 2.75
C GLU A 424 1.08 -22.14 1.74
N GLY A 425 1.96 -21.17 1.99
CA GLY A 425 2.19 -20.05 1.08
C GLY A 425 1.20 -18.89 1.22
N VAL A 426 0.32 -18.92 2.23
CA VAL A 426 -0.43 -17.75 2.71
C VAL A 426 0.16 -17.24 4.01
N GLU A 427 0.54 -15.96 4.04
CA GLU A 427 1.14 -15.34 5.22
C GLU A 427 0.53 -13.96 5.51
N PRO A 428 0.42 -13.57 6.79
CA PRO A 428 0.06 -12.21 7.16
C PRO A 428 1.29 -11.32 7.03
N VAL A 429 1.13 -10.20 6.32
CA VAL A 429 2.17 -9.21 6.15
C VAL A 429 1.74 -7.94 6.87
N LEU A 430 2.59 -7.49 7.79
CA LEU A 430 2.41 -6.26 8.54
C LEU A 430 3.49 -5.27 8.10
N THR A 431 3.07 -4.12 7.60
CA THR A 431 3.97 -3.04 7.22
C THR A 431 3.77 -1.83 8.12
N THR A 432 4.74 -0.92 8.12
CA THR A 432 4.64 0.33 8.88
C THR A 432 4.44 1.48 7.92
N SER A 433 3.31 2.19 8.04
CA SER A 433 3.09 3.42 7.28
C SER A 433 3.92 4.58 7.83
N ILE A 434 4.21 5.58 6.99
CA ILE A 434 4.87 6.82 7.44
C ILE A 434 4.09 7.51 8.55
N HIS A 435 2.75 7.48 8.52
CA HIS A 435 1.92 8.02 9.60
C HIS A 435 2.19 7.32 10.94
N SER A 436 2.21 5.99 10.96
CA SER A 436 2.46 5.22 12.18
C SER A 436 3.90 5.42 12.71
N ALA A 437 4.87 5.43 11.79
CA ALA A 437 6.27 5.65 12.12
C ALA A 437 6.49 7.06 12.70
N LEU A 438 5.92 8.07 12.06
CA LEU A 438 6.03 9.46 12.47
C LEU A 438 5.32 9.71 13.80
N HIS A 439 4.18 9.07 14.04
CA HIS A 439 3.44 9.19 15.31
C HIS A 439 4.33 8.75 16.47
N SER A 440 5.05 7.65 16.29
CA SER A 440 6.02 7.12 17.26
C SER A 440 7.24 8.04 17.47
N LEU A 441 7.54 8.91 16.52
CA LEU A 441 8.62 9.91 16.60
C LEU A 441 8.15 11.28 17.13
N GLY A 442 6.89 11.37 17.60
CA GLY A 442 6.32 12.60 18.12
C GLY A 442 5.40 13.33 17.16
N GLY A 443 5.00 12.74 16.04
CA GLY A 443 3.99 13.29 15.12
C GLY A 443 4.55 14.31 14.12
N ILE A 444 3.65 15.09 13.51
CA ILE A 444 3.98 15.95 12.36
C ILE A 444 5.00 17.05 12.69
N GLN A 445 5.05 17.47 13.95
CA GLN A 445 5.99 18.45 14.48
C GLN A 445 7.47 18.04 14.36
N ALA A 446 7.76 16.74 14.24
CA ALA A 446 9.11 16.29 13.93
C ALA A 446 9.63 16.89 12.60
N LEU A 447 8.76 17.26 11.66
CA LEU A 447 9.19 17.88 10.40
C LEU A 447 9.54 19.37 10.53
N PHE A 448 9.08 20.05 11.58
CA PHE A 448 9.19 21.50 11.69
C PHE A 448 10.62 22.05 11.79
N PRO A 449 11.59 21.38 12.47
CA PRO A 449 12.99 21.79 12.44
C PRO A 449 13.60 21.87 11.03
N LEU A 450 13.03 21.19 10.03
CA LEU A 450 13.51 21.27 8.64
C LEU A 450 13.21 22.65 8.02
N PHE A 451 12.18 23.36 8.47
CA PHE A 451 11.87 24.71 7.96
C PHE A 451 12.94 25.72 8.35
N SER A 452 13.60 25.57 9.51
CA SER A 452 14.72 26.45 9.89
C SER A 452 15.97 26.27 9.04
N GLN A 453 16.03 25.22 8.22
CA GLN A 453 17.17 24.93 7.34
C GLN A 453 16.91 25.36 5.88
N LEU A 454 15.80 26.03 5.56
CA LEU A 454 15.45 26.34 4.16
C LEU A 454 16.49 27.22 3.45
N ASP A 455 17.12 28.16 4.17
CA ASP A 455 18.15 29.06 3.64
C ASP A 455 19.56 28.42 3.58
N THR A 456 19.71 27.21 4.13
CA THR A 456 20.95 26.44 4.08
C THR A 456 21.21 26.00 2.63
N GLU A 457 22.45 26.05 2.16
CA GLU A 457 22.74 25.75 0.75
C GLU A 457 22.58 24.25 0.44
N GLN A 458 22.06 23.93 -0.74
CA GLN A 458 22.03 22.56 -1.25
C GLN A 458 23.14 22.36 -2.27
N LEU A 459 23.78 21.19 -2.23
CA LEU A 459 24.69 20.76 -3.28
C LEU A 459 23.89 20.42 -4.55
N VAL A 460 23.70 21.39 -5.45
CA VAL A 460 23.09 21.17 -6.75
C VAL A 460 24.16 20.68 -7.72
N THR A 461 24.13 19.38 -8.00
CA THR A 461 25.20 18.58 -8.62
C THR A 461 25.42 18.82 -10.11
N LEU A 462 24.80 19.81 -10.74
CA LEU A 462 25.03 20.05 -12.17
C LEU A 462 26.37 20.74 -12.48
N LYS A 463 27.05 21.35 -11.49
CA LYS A 463 28.45 21.86 -11.61
C LYS A 463 29.21 21.93 -10.27
N GLY A 464 28.78 21.19 -9.25
CA GLY A 464 29.34 21.30 -7.89
C GLY A 464 29.15 22.67 -7.24
N LYS A 465 28.15 23.44 -7.69
CA LYS A 465 27.80 24.73 -7.09
C LYS A 465 26.75 24.51 -6.01
N THR A 466 26.98 25.09 -4.85
CA THR A 466 25.97 25.20 -3.81
C THR A 466 25.02 26.34 -4.17
N VAL A 467 23.72 26.05 -4.15
CA VAL A 467 22.66 27.02 -4.44
C VAL A 467 21.51 26.74 -3.49
N ILE A 468 20.80 27.79 -3.07
CA ILE A 468 19.56 27.67 -2.32
C ILE A 468 18.42 27.30 -3.27
N ASP A 469 17.82 26.12 -3.05
CA ASP A 469 16.63 25.65 -3.73
C ASP A 469 15.38 26.14 -3.01
N TYR A 470 14.82 27.23 -3.53
CA TYR A 470 13.63 27.85 -2.95
C TYR A 470 12.37 26.96 -2.99
N SER A 471 12.36 25.91 -3.82
CA SER A 471 11.24 24.95 -3.94
C SER A 471 11.10 24.01 -2.74
N LEU A 472 12.11 23.92 -1.86
CA LEU A 472 12.06 23.09 -0.66
C LEU A 472 10.92 23.47 0.29
N SER A 473 10.62 24.75 0.39
CA SER A 473 9.49 25.26 1.18
C SER A 473 8.17 24.65 0.73
N VAL A 474 7.97 24.56 -0.59
CA VAL A 474 6.81 23.94 -1.24
C VAL A 474 6.77 22.45 -0.92
N LYS A 475 7.89 21.74 -1.08
CA LYS A 475 7.97 20.29 -0.82
C LYS A 475 7.72 19.94 0.64
N LEU A 476 8.28 20.70 1.59
CA LEU A 476 8.06 20.48 3.03
C LEU A 476 6.62 20.80 3.44
N LEU A 477 6.05 21.91 2.93
CA LEU A 477 4.67 22.26 3.24
C LEU A 477 3.68 21.26 2.63
N SER A 478 3.93 20.81 1.40
CA SER A 478 3.18 19.71 0.77
C SER A 478 3.22 18.44 1.61
N LEU A 479 4.38 18.07 2.16
CA LEU A 479 4.52 16.87 2.99
C LEU A 479 3.67 16.99 4.26
N VAL A 480 3.74 18.14 4.93
CA VAL A 480 2.95 18.43 6.13
C VAL A 480 1.45 18.38 5.80
N PHE A 481 1.01 19.03 4.73
CA PHE A 481 -0.41 19.02 4.35
C PHE A 481 -0.90 17.65 3.92
N GLU A 482 -0.11 16.88 3.18
CA GLU A 482 -0.49 15.53 2.75
C GLU A 482 -0.57 14.56 3.94
N LEU A 483 0.34 14.66 4.91
CA LEU A 483 0.22 13.94 6.18
C LEU A 483 -1.06 14.31 6.93
N ALA A 484 -1.40 15.60 7.00
CA ALA A 484 -2.58 16.12 7.69
C ALA A 484 -3.90 15.77 6.99
N ARG A 485 -3.97 15.79 5.65
CA ARG A 485 -5.15 15.33 4.87
C ARG A 485 -5.53 13.89 5.21
N ASN A 486 -4.52 13.12 5.58
CA ASN A 486 -4.58 11.67 5.67
C ASN A 486 -4.67 11.15 7.11
N SER A 487 -4.71 12.05 8.10
CA SER A 487 -4.87 11.74 9.53
C SER A 487 -5.56 12.90 10.25
N THR A 488 -6.71 12.65 10.88
CA THR A 488 -7.38 13.65 11.73
C THR A 488 -6.50 14.08 12.89
N THR A 489 -5.72 13.17 13.46
CA THR A 489 -4.75 13.48 14.52
C THR A 489 -3.73 14.52 14.06
N TYR A 490 -3.15 14.35 12.88
CA TYR A 490 -2.20 15.33 12.33
C TYR A 490 -2.87 16.62 11.85
N MET A 491 -4.12 16.54 11.39
CA MET A 491 -4.91 17.72 11.09
C MET A 491 -5.12 18.59 12.32
N TYR A 492 -5.49 18.00 13.46
CA TYR A 492 -5.62 18.73 14.72
C TYR A 492 -4.29 19.29 15.23
N GLN A 493 -3.20 18.52 15.16
CA GLN A 493 -1.86 19.02 15.50
C GLN A 493 -1.47 20.24 14.64
N LEU A 494 -1.74 20.18 13.34
CA LEU A 494 -1.47 21.28 12.41
C LEU A 494 -2.28 22.54 12.74
N VAL A 495 -3.58 22.39 13.07
CA VAL A 495 -4.45 23.52 13.43
C VAL A 495 -4.03 24.14 14.76
N GLN A 496 -3.73 23.32 15.78
CA GLN A 496 -3.22 23.78 17.07
C GLN A 496 -1.90 24.55 16.95
N MET A 497 -1.05 24.15 15.99
CA MET A 497 0.25 24.77 15.73
C MET A 497 0.25 25.68 14.50
N SER A 498 -0.92 26.17 14.09
CA SER A 498 -1.11 26.92 12.85
C SER A 498 -0.27 28.20 12.74
N SER A 499 0.14 28.79 13.87
CA SER A 499 1.02 29.97 13.92
C SER A 499 2.52 29.65 13.73
N LEU A 500 2.93 28.40 13.94
CA LEU A 500 4.35 28.02 13.90
C LEU A 500 4.91 27.99 12.49
N ILE A 501 4.19 27.44 11.51
CA ILE A 501 4.63 27.42 10.11
C ILE A 501 4.85 28.84 9.56
N PRO A 502 3.89 29.78 9.69
CA PRO A 502 4.10 31.18 9.33
C PRO A 502 5.31 31.81 10.03
N HIS A 503 5.50 31.54 11.32
CA HIS A 503 6.63 32.06 12.08
C HIS A 503 7.97 31.53 11.56
N LEU A 504 8.06 30.24 11.25
CA LEU A 504 9.26 29.62 10.67
C LEU A 504 9.55 30.14 9.26
N LEU A 505 8.52 30.25 8.41
CA LEU A 505 8.64 30.87 7.08
C LEU A 505 9.00 32.37 7.17
N GLY A 506 8.57 33.04 8.23
CA GLY A 506 8.91 34.43 8.54
C GLY A 506 10.38 34.65 8.89
N LYS A 507 11.11 33.59 9.27
CA LYS A 507 12.54 33.66 9.60
C LYS A 507 13.47 33.42 8.41
N VAL A 508 12.97 32.79 7.35
CA VAL A 508 13.78 32.42 6.18
C VAL A 508 13.64 33.44 5.04
N SER A 509 14.45 33.31 3.99
CA SER A 509 14.46 34.20 2.83
C SER A 509 13.07 34.35 2.20
N PRO A 510 12.65 35.58 1.81
CA PRO A 510 11.36 35.81 1.17
C PRO A 510 11.22 35.15 -0.21
N LEU A 511 12.31 34.66 -0.79
CA LEU A 511 12.29 33.93 -2.06
C LEU A 511 11.62 32.55 -1.92
N HIS A 512 11.53 31.99 -0.72
CA HIS A 512 10.71 30.81 -0.43
C HIS A 512 9.20 31.11 -0.49
N LEU A 513 8.78 32.37 -0.35
CA LEU A 513 7.37 32.79 -0.46
C LEU A 513 6.96 32.91 -1.93
N SER A 514 6.94 31.77 -2.62
CA SER A 514 6.66 31.67 -4.05
C SER A 514 5.16 31.54 -4.35
N GLY A 515 4.78 31.71 -5.62
CA GLY A 515 3.41 31.43 -6.08
C GLY A 515 3.02 29.96 -5.94
N ASP A 516 4.00 29.04 -6.09
CA ASP A 516 3.77 27.61 -5.93
C ASP A 516 3.45 27.24 -4.47
N LEU A 517 4.11 27.91 -3.51
CA LEU A 517 3.79 27.76 -2.09
C LEU A 517 2.34 28.17 -1.80
N LEU A 518 1.88 29.28 -2.40
CA LEU A 518 0.47 29.68 -2.33
C LEU A 518 -0.47 28.67 -2.96
N SER A 519 -0.11 28.09 -4.10
CA SER A 519 -0.93 27.05 -4.73
C SER A 519 -1.15 25.87 -3.78
N VAL A 520 -0.09 25.41 -3.11
CA VAL A 520 -0.17 24.33 -2.12
C VAL A 520 -1.10 24.69 -0.95
N ILE A 521 -1.03 25.93 -0.45
CA ILE A 521 -1.94 26.44 0.59
C ILE A 521 -3.39 26.44 0.08
N PHE A 522 -3.66 27.01 -1.09
CA PHE A 522 -5.01 27.07 -1.64
C PHE A 522 -5.60 25.70 -1.93
N ASP A 523 -4.80 24.76 -2.43
CA ASP A 523 -5.25 23.39 -2.69
C ASP A 523 -5.60 22.67 -1.39
N PHE A 524 -4.83 22.90 -0.32
CA PHE A 524 -5.16 22.37 1.00
C PHE A 524 -6.42 23.01 1.60
N LEU A 525 -6.58 24.33 1.51
CA LEU A 525 -7.79 25.01 1.97
C LEU A 525 -9.04 24.58 1.18
N ARG A 526 -8.92 24.37 -0.13
CA ARG A 526 -10.01 23.83 -0.99
C ARG A 526 -10.35 22.38 -0.64
N TYR A 527 -9.38 21.61 -0.19
CA TYR A 527 -9.64 20.28 0.37
C TYR A 527 -10.44 20.40 1.68
N LEU A 528 -10.01 21.26 2.60
CA LEU A 528 -10.69 21.46 3.89
C LEU A 528 -12.11 22.04 3.73
N SER A 529 -12.38 22.85 2.70
CA SER A 529 -13.72 23.41 2.47
C SER A 529 -14.76 22.35 2.09
N LYS A 530 -14.31 21.15 1.70
CA LYS A 530 -15.17 19.98 1.46
C LYS A 530 -15.41 19.16 2.73
N SER A 531 -14.68 19.45 3.81
CA SER A 531 -14.80 18.75 5.10
C SER A 531 -16.02 19.27 5.88
N PRO A 532 -16.75 18.41 6.61
CA PRO A 532 -17.83 18.84 7.49
C PRO A 532 -17.37 19.76 8.63
N TYR A 533 -16.09 19.69 9.02
CA TYR A 533 -15.48 20.55 10.07
C TYR A 533 -14.75 21.77 9.48
N SER A 534 -15.18 22.22 8.30
CA SER A 534 -14.47 23.25 7.53
C SER A 534 -14.23 24.54 8.31
N GLU A 535 -15.21 25.05 9.05
CA GLU A 535 -15.10 26.35 9.71
C GLU A 535 -14.02 26.38 10.81
N GLU A 536 -14.02 25.40 11.72
CA GLU A 536 -13.06 25.28 12.81
C GLU A 536 -11.63 25.00 12.33
N LEU A 537 -11.48 24.24 11.25
CA LEU A 537 -10.17 23.86 10.71
C LEU A 537 -9.57 24.94 9.80
N ILE A 538 -10.40 25.61 9.00
CA ILE A 538 -9.95 26.60 8.01
C ILE A 538 -9.61 27.91 8.67
N GLN A 539 -10.42 28.39 9.62
CA GLN A 539 -10.25 29.74 10.16
C GLN A 539 -8.84 29.99 10.74
N PRO A 540 -8.27 29.10 11.58
CA PRO A 540 -6.92 29.31 12.11
C PRO A 540 -5.86 29.32 11.01
N LEU A 541 -5.96 28.39 10.05
CA LEU A 541 -5.00 28.29 8.95
C LEU A 541 -5.08 29.49 8.00
N VAL A 542 -6.27 29.95 7.65
CA VAL A 542 -6.45 31.14 6.80
C VAL A 542 -5.92 32.39 7.49
N VAL A 543 -6.26 32.62 8.76
CA VAL A 543 -5.81 33.80 9.50
C VAL A 543 -4.28 33.79 9.68
N GLN A 544 -3.70 32.65 10.06
CA GLN A 544 -2.28 32.57 10.40
C GLN A 544 -1.36 32.40 9.19
N LEU A 545 -1.77 31.67 8.14
CA LEU A 545 -0.96 31.44 6.94
C LEU A 545 -1.29 32.40 5.80
N LEU A 546 -2.56 32.63 5.47
CA LEU A 546 -2.94 33.39 4.28
C LEU A 546 -3.04 34.90 4.56
N PHE A 547 -3.77 35.31 5.60
CA PHE A 547 -3.99 36.72 5.93
C PHE A 547 -2.94 37.31 6.89
N ASN A 548 -1.82 36.62 7.06
CA ASN A 548 -0.71 37.11 7.86
C ASN A 548 0.11 38.14 7.07
N ALA A 549 -0.30 39.41 7.15
CA ALA A 549 0.35 40.52 6.47
C ALA A 549 1.85 40.63 6.81
N SER A 550 2.24 40.28 8.04
CA SER A 550 3.64 40.34 8.48
C SER A 550 4.54 39.33 7.75
N LEU A 551 3.97 38.19 7.34
CA LEU A 551 4.64 37.20 6.51
C LEU A 551 4.73 37.67 5.05
N TRP A 552 3.59 38.00 4.44
CA TRP A 552 3.51 38.23 2.99
C TRP A 552 4.04 39.58 2.53
N ILE A 553 4.17 40.58 3.41
CA ILE A 553 4.81 41.86 3.09
C ILE A 553 6.27 41.70 2.64
N ARG A 554 6.90 40.56 2.95
CA ARG A 554 8.26 40.22 2.53
C ARG A 554 8.31 39.59 1.13
N ALA A 555 7.22 38.96 0.67
CA ALA A 555 7.15 38.24 -0.60
C ALA A 555 7.25 39.16 -1.83
N SER A 556 7.35 38.58 -3.03
CA SER A 556 7.37 39.38 -4.28
C SER A 556 6.04 40.10 -4.53
N LYS A 557 6.05 41.21 -5.28
CA LYS A 557 4.83 41.97 -5.63
C LYS A 557 3.74 41.10 -6.28
N LYS A 558 4.14 40.12 -7.09
CA LYS A 558 3.19 39.20 -7.77
C LYS A 558 2.42 38.32 -6.78
N VAL A 559 3.07 37.92 -5.69
CA VAL A 559 2.52 37.03 -4.66
C VAL A 559 1.60 37.82 -3.71
N ARG A 560 1.99 39.06 -3.34
CA ARG A 560 1.22 39.95 -2.45
C ARG A 560 -0.18 40.34 -2.95
N VAL A 561 -0.50 40.13 -4.22
CA VAL A 561 -1.85 40.44 -4.74
C VAL A 561 -2.88 39.43 -4.23
N TYR A 562 -2.43 38.23 -3.83
CA TYR A 562 -3.30 37.11 -3.45
C TYR A 562 -3.46 36.93 -1.93
N CYS A 563 -2.72 37.70 -1.11
CA CYS A 563 -2.64 37.58 0.34
C CYS A 563 -2.73 38.96 0.97
#